data_AF-A0A8J9YJJ5-F1
#
_entry.id   AF-A0A8J9YJJ5-F1
#
_cell.length_a   1.000
_cell.length_b   1.000
_cell.length_c   1.000
_cell.angle_alpha   90.00
_cell.angle_beta   90.00
_cell.angle_gamma   90.00
#
_symmetry.space_group_name_H-M   'P 1'
#
loop_
_entity.id
_entity.type
_entity.pdbx_description
1 polymer ?
#
loop_
_entity_poly.entity_id
_entity_poly.type
_entity_poly.pdbx_seq_one_letter_code
_entity_poly.pdbx_strand_id
1 'polypeptide(L)'
;MVGNVTGQLAYVDNVKLTAIPFKVRTKNVFYNGNVAIKGISVVEMTSTKARASVTSGGVGFTSTNIKLKSERGDGLNYQIQIFV
;
A
#
# COMPACT_ATOMS: atom_id res chain seq x y z
N MET A 1 -2.05 11.29 -13.24
CA MET A 1 -3.40 11.61 -12.72
C MET A 1 -3.30 11.69 -11.20
N VAL A 2 -3.45 12.87 -10.62
CA VAL A 2 -3.49 13.04 -9.15
C VAL A 2 -4.96 13.08 -8.77
N GLY A 3 -5.46 11.99 -8.20
CA GLY A 3 -6.83 11.95 -7.67
C GLY A 3 -6.88 12.72 -6.37
N ASN A 4 -7.57 13.87 -6.35
CA ASN A 4 -7.90 14.55 -5.10
C ASN A 4 -8.83 13.65 -4.28
N VAL A 5 -8.31 13.07 -3.20
CA VAL A 5 -9.11 12.35 -2.22
C VAL A 5 -9.58 13.36 -1.19
N THR A 6 -10.89 13.59 -1.10
CA THR A 6 -11.56 14.52 -0.16
C THR A 6 -11.58 14.02 1.29
N GLY A 7 -10.60 13.20 1.69
CA GLY A 7 -10.49 12.60 3.02
C GLY A 7 -9.30 13.11 3.81
N GLN A 8 -9.40 13.09 5.14
CA GLN A 8 -8.28 13.42 6.02
C GLN A 8 -7.27 12.29 5.97
N LEU A 9 -5.98 12.61 5.85
CA LEU A 9 -4.92 11.62 5.94
C LEU A 9 -4.90 10.99 7.35
N ALA A 10 -5.24 9.71 7.44
CA ALA A 10 -5.32 8.96 8.70
C ALA A 10 -4.09 8.07 8.93
N TYR A 11 -3.46 7.60 7.85
CA TYR A 11 -2.33 6.69 7.94
C TYR A 11 -1.37 6.89 6.78
N VAL A 12 -0.08 6.85 7.10
CA VAL A 12 1.03 6.88 6.13
C VAL A 12 2.01 5.78 6.51
N ASP A 13 2.43 5.00 5.53
CA ASP A 13 3.50 4.03 5.69
C ASP A 13 4.41 4.00 4.47
N ASN A 14 5.71 3.91 4.72
CA ASN A 14 6.75 3.86 3.70
C ASN A 14 7.41 2.48 3.77
N VAL A 15 7.01 1.58 2.88
CA VAL A 15 7.54 0.23 2.84
C VAL A 15 8.74 0.19 1.91
N LYS A 16 9.92 0.04 2.50
CA LYS A 16 11.18 -0.16 1.78
C LYS A 16 11.81 -1.50 2.16
N LEU A 17 11.91 -2.40 1.18
CA LEU A 17 12.61 -3.68 1.33
C LEU A 17 13.64 -3.82 0.22
N THR A 18 14.86 -4.19 0.59
CA THR A 18 15.95 -4.39 -0.37
C THR A 18 15.70 -5.63 -1.24
N ALA A 19 16.18 -5.55 -2.47
CA ALA A 19 16.23 -6.67 -3.40
C ALA A 19 17.01 -7.85 -2.79
N ILE A 20 16.53 -9.07 -3.05
CA ILE A 20 17.29 -10.30 -2.80
C ILE A 20 17.28 -11.09 -4.12
N PRO A 21 18.45 -11.46 -4.66
CA PRO A 21 18.54 -12.29 -5.86
C PRO A 21 17.69 -13.56 -5.73
N PHE A 22 16.96 -13.87 -6.80
CA PHE A 22 16.10 -15.05 -6.91
C PHE A 22 14.95 -15.15 -5.89
N LYS A 23 14.68 -14.12 -5.08
CA LYS A 23 13.60 -14.11 -4.09
C LYS A 23 12.53 -13.09 -4.43
N VAL A 24 11.28 -13.43 -4.14
CA VAL A 24 10.15 -12.49 -4.16
C VAL A 24 9.96 -11.94 -2.76
N ARG A 25 9.81 -10.62 -2.64
CA ARG A 25 9.46 -9.96 -1.39
C ARG A 25 7.94 -9.84 -1.30
N THR A 26 7.41 -10.08 -0.11
CA THR A 26 6.02 -9.78 0.21
C THR A 26 5.94 -9.06 1.54
N LYS A 27 5.01 -8.12 1.65
CA LYS A 27 4.72 -7.39 2.88
C LYS A 27 3.23 -7.11 2.95
N ASN A 28 2.64 -7.34 4.11
CA ASN A 28 1.27 -6.91 4.40
C ASN A 28 1.34 -5.62 5.22
N VAL A 29 0.50 -4.66 4.86
CA VAL A 29 0.28 -3.40 5.58
C VAL A 29 -1.16 -3.39 6.01
N PHE A 30 -1.37 -3.34 7.33
CA PHE A 30 -2.69 -3.40 7.93
C PHE A 30 -3.02 -2.06 8.57
N TYR A 31 -4.23 -1.59 8.33
CA TYR A 31 -4.80 -0.43 8.98
C TYR A 31 -6.16 -0.79 9.57
N ASN A 32 -6.40 -0.33 10.79
CA ASN A 32 -7.68 -0.45 11.47
C ASN A 32 -7.95 0.86 12.21
N GLY A 33 -9.09 1.47 11.91
CA GLY A 33 -9.54 2.71 12.54
C GLY A 33 -11.02 2.64 12.91
N ASN A 34 -11.56 3.79 13.32
CA ASN A 34 -12.96 3.93 13.74
C ASN A 34 -13.83 4.61 12.68
N VAL A 35 -13.22 5.20 11.65
CA VAL A 35 -13.90 5.94 10.58
C VAL A 35 -13.73 5.19 9.26
N ALA A 36 -14.77 5.22 8.43
CA ALA A 36 -14.75 4.59 7.12
C ALA A 36 -13.69 5.22 6.21
N ILE A 37 -12.91 4.39 5.55
CA ILE A 37 -11.88 4.79 4.60
C ILE A 37 -12.55 5.40 3.37
N LYS A 38 -12.17 6.62 3.02
CA LYS A 38 -12.61 7.34 1.82
C LYS A 38 -11.70 7.11 0.62
N GLY A 39 -10.42 6.82 0.85
CA GLY A 39 -9.49 6.55 -0.23
C GLY A 39 -8.21 5.88 0.25
N ILE A 40 -7.60 5.15 -0.66
CA ILE A 40 -6.31 4.48 -0.44
C ILE A 40 -5.45 4.85 -1.64
N SER A 41 -4.32 5.50 -1.37
CA SER A 41 -3.28 5.78 -2.37
C SER A 41 -2.11 4.85 -2.10
N VAL A 42 -1.68 4.12 -3.14
CA VAL A 42 -0.49 3.29 -3.08
C VAL A 42 0.39 3.68 -4.25
N VAL A 43 1.48 4.39 -3.95
CA VAL A 43 2.41 4.92 -4.94
C VAL A 43 3.70 4.13 -4.88
N GLU A 44 4.11 3.60 -6.02
CA GLU A 44 5.41 2.96 -6.15
C GLU A 44 6.49 4.00 -6.47
N MET A 45 7.57 3.99 -5.70
CA MET A 45 8.63 4.99 -5.80
C MET A 45 9.81 4.57 -6.69
N THR A 46 9.93 3.27 -7.02
CA THR A 46 11.04 2.73 -7.82
C THR A 46 10.65 2.25 -9.22
N SER A 47 9.37 2.41 -9.61
CA SER A 47 8.86 2.04 -10.94
C SER A 47 9.29 0.63 -11.41
N THR A 48 9.22 -0.34 -10.50
CA THR A 48 9.40 -1.76 -10.81
C THR A 48 8.05 -2.35 -11.25
N LYS A 49 8.03 -3.66 -11.53
CA LYS A 49 6.79 -4.40 -11.82
C LYS A 49 6.15 -5.00 -10.56
N ALA A 50 6.49 -4.45 -9.40
CA ALA A 50 5.87 -4.83 -8.14
C ALA A 50 4.35 -4.53 -8.18
N ARG A 51 3.58 -5.27 -7.37
CA ARG A 51 2.13 -5.19 -7.33
C ARG A 51 1.65 -4.94 -5.92
N ALA A 52 0.69 -4.03 -5.80
CA ALA A 52 -0.10 -3.81 -4.60
C ALA A 52 -1.53 -4.31 -4.81
N SER A 53 -2.08 -5.00 -3.81
CA SER A 53 -3.47 -5.48 -3.85
C SER A 53 -4.11 -5.38 -2.48
N VAL A 54 -5.34 -4.89 -2.41
CA VAL A 54 -6.17 -5.00 -1.19
C VAL A 54 -6.64 -6.44 -1.05
N THR A 55 -6.38 -7.05 0.10
CA THR A 55 -6.73 -8.45 0.41
C THR A 55 -7.92 -8.56 1.36
N SER A 56 -8.23 -7.51 2.10
CA SER A 56 -9.39 -7.43 3.00
C SER A 56 -9.74 -5.96 3.28
N GLY A 57 -11.02 -5.66 3.50
CA GLY A 57 -11.51 -4.31 3.76
C GLY A 57 -11.34 -3.36 2.57
N GLY A 58 -11.09 -2.08 2.84
CA GLY A 58 -10.86 -1.06 1.82
C GLY A 58 -11.74 0.18 1.97
N VAL A 59 -11.96 0.88 0.86
CA VAL A 59 -12.84 2.06 0.83
C VAL A 59 -14.25 1.66 1.26
N GLY A 60 -14.86 2.44 2.16
CA GLY A 60 -16.15 2.15 2.79
C GLY A 60 -16.06 1.28 4.06
N PHE A 61 -14.92 0.65 4.32
CA PHE A 61 -14.67 -0.11 5.57
C PHE A 61 -13.81 0.71 6.52
N THR A 62 -13.82 0.35 7.81
CA THR A 62 -12.97 0.99 8.83
C THR A 62 -11.55 0.42 8.89
N SER A 63 -11.32 -0.69 8.18
CA SER A 63 -10.03 -1.38 8.13
C SER A 63 -9.66 -1.77 6.70
N THR A 64 -8.37 -1.93 6.43
CA THR A 64 -7.86 -2.46 5.15
C THR A 64 -6.57 -3.25 5.37
N ASN A 65 -6.39 -4.28 4.56
CA ASN A 65 -5.14 -5.04 4.47
C ASN A 65 -4.59 -4.98 3.04
N ILE A 66 -3.45 -4.32 2.87
CA ILE A 66 -2.78 -4.14 1.59
C ILE A 66 -1.58 -5.08 1.52
N LYS A 67 -1.60 -5.99 0.54
CA LYS A 67 -0.49 -6.88 0.24
C LYS A 67 0.36 -6.29 -0.88
N LEU A 68 1.64 -6.09 -0.58
CA LEU A 68 2.67 -5.72 -1.52
C LEU A 68 3.47 -6.96 -1.91
N LYS A 69 3.76 -7.10 -3.20
CA LYS A 69 4.54 -8.20 -3.76
C LYS A 69 5.49 -7.67 -4.82
N SER A 70 6.79 -7.93 -4.68
CA SER A 70 7.79 -7.56 -5.68
C SER A 70 7.83 -8.56 -6.83
N GLU A 71 8.55 -8.21 -7.89
CA GLU A 71 9.09 -9.23 -8.78
C GLU A 71 10.27 -9.98 -8.16
N ARG A 72 10.62 -11.12 -8.77
CA ARG A 72 11.73 -11.95 -8.30
C ARG A 72 13.04 -11.20 -8.56
N GLY A 73 13.85 -11.04 -7.51
CA GLY A 73 15.11 -10.30 -7.62
C GLY A 73 14.99 -8.82 -7.30
N ASP A 74 13.77 -8.30 -7.18
CA ASP A 74 13.52 -6.89 -6.91
C ASP A 74 13.19 -6.61 -5.44
N GLY A 75 13.35 -5.33 -5.06
CA GLY A 75 12.92 -4.80 -3.78
C GLY A 75 11.45 -4.39 -3.77
N LEU A 76 11.03 -3.78 -2.67
CA LEU A 76 9.76 -3.04 -2.57
C LEU A 76 10.09 -1.59 -2.18
N ASN A 77 9.45 -0.63 -2.83
CA ASN A 77 9.49 0.76 -2.41
C ASN A 77 8.12 1.40 -2.69
N TYR A 78 7.29 1.43 -1.65
CA TYR A 78 5.92 1.93 -1.73
C TYR A 78 5.66 2.97 -0.66
N GLN A 79 4.96 4.02 -1.05
CA GLN A 79 4.30 4.94 -0.14
C GLN A 79 2.80 4.64 -0.13
N ILE A 80 2.28 4.35 1.05
CA ILE A 80 0.88 4.00 1.26
C ILE A 80 0.26 5.12 2.08
N GLN A 81 -0.88 5.62 1.62
CA GLN A 81 -1.64 6.66 2.29
C GLN A 81 -3.09 6.23 2.37
N ILE A 82 -3.68 6.31 3.54
CA ILE A 82 -5.09 6.00 3.77
C ILE A 82 -5.78 7.26 4.25
N PHE A 83 -6.89 7.57 3.59
CA PHE A 83 -7.72 8.73 3.84
C PHE A 83 -9.07 8.29 4.38
N VAL A 84 -9.57 8.97 5.40
CA VAL A 84 -10.87 8.72 6.05
C VAL A 84 -11.78 9.95 6.01
#